data_AF-A0A956X2K9-F1
#
_entry.id   AF-A0A956X2K9-F1
#
_cell.length_a   1.000
_cell.length_b   1.000
_cell.length_c   1.000
_cell.angle_alpha   90.00
_cell.angle_beta   90.00
_cell.angle_gamma   90.00
#
_symmetry.space_group_name_H-M   'P 1'
#
loop_
_entity.id
_entity.type
_entity.pdbx_description
1 polymer ?
#
loop_
_entity_poly.entity_id
_entity_poly.type
_entity_poly.pdbx_seq_one_letter_code
_entity_poly.pdbx_strand_id
1 'polypeptide(L)'
;MIGKILDMTWRVLVVGVGYAAALVISGVVLGMLGLLQGSMNAEAAPAFLWMFIGGLIKALTLGIVARRLPATGKRHALVWTVLTFANVSAVIIEGYFFVPDLVSNVWITILQQLLPCLVTAVLVYWLFAPRPAANPVAVIHRSWPQWLWRFALSAATYGVTYWLFGALNFALVTRPYYEAQGSPLAVPDPLITVQAELIRAVLIVVSLLPFLLTARMPIRRLAVWSGLLLFIIGGIVPLTWQAGTLALPLIVASAVEIFCQNFTTGFVAALLLVGPTAVRAAPRLHVS
;
A
#
# COMPACT_ATOMS: atom_id res chain seq x y z
N MET A 1 15.29 27.52 4.99
CA MET A 1 14.46 26.38 5.47
C MET A 1 13.03 26.47 4.95
N ILE A 2 12.36 27.62 5.10
CA ILE A 2 10.98 27.88 4.65
C ILE A 2 10.72 27.49 3.18
N GLY A 3 11.61 27.88 2.25
CA GLY A 3 11.42 27.56 0.83
C GLY A 3 11.37 26.06 0.50
N LYS A 4 12.11 25.21 1.23
CA LYS A 4 12.07 23.75 1.03
C LYS A 4 10.79 23.12 1.57
N ILE A 5 10.25 23.68 2.64
CA ILE A 5 8.97 23.25 3.23
C ILE A 5 7.85 23.62 2.27
N LEU A 6 7.79 24.87 1.80
CA LEU A 6 6.81 25.32 0.82
C LEU A 6 6.86 24.48 -0.46
N ASP A 7 8.07 24.19 -0.98
CA ASP A 7 8.26 23.34 -2.15
C ASP A 7 7.72 21.91 -1.94
N MET A 8 7.91 21.33 -0.76
CA MET A 8 7.35 20.01 -0.45
C MET A 8 5.82 20.07 -0.36
N THR A 9 5.29 21.08 0.34
CA THR A 9 3.87 21.22 0.65
C THR A 9 3.03 21.30 -0.62
N TRP A 10 3.37 22.17 -1.58
CA TRP A 10 2.56 22.30 -2.79
C TRP A 10 2.58 21.01 -3.64
N ARG A 11 3.73 20.33 -3.73
CA ARG A 11 3.84 19.05 -4.48
C ARG A 11 2.97 17.97 -3.85
N VAL A 12 2.97 17.89 -2.52
CA VAL A 12 2.12 16.97 -1.76
C VAL A 12 0.64 17.27 -2.00
N LEU A 13 0.25 18.55 -1.96
CA LEU A 13 -1.11 18.98 -2.25
C LEU A 13 -1.55 18.61 -3.67
N VAL A 14 -0.71 18.85 -4.69
CA VAL A 14 -1.03 18.52 -6.08
C VAL A 14 -1.27 17.02 -6.26
N VAL A 15 -0.44 16.16 -5.65
CA VAL A 15 -0.65 14.71 -5.71
C VAL A 15 -1.94 14.31 -4.97
N GLY A 16 -2.21 14.89 -3.80
CA GLY A 16 -3.44 14.63 -3.04
C GLY A 16 -4.70 14.99 -3.81
N VAL A 17 -4.72 16.18 -4.43
CA VAL A 17 -5.83 16.64 -5.28
C VAL A 17 -5.95 15.74 -6.51
N GLY A 18 -4.84 15.43 -7.19
CA GLY A 18 -4.83 14.56 -8.35
C GLY A 18 -5.36 13.15 -8.05
N TYR A 19 -5.00 12.59 -6.89
CA TYR A 19 -5.52 11.31 -6.41
C TYR A 19 -7.04 11.37 -6.19
N ALA A 20 -7.52 12.36 -5.45
CA ALA A 20 -8.95 12.51 -5.14
C ALA A 20 -9.78 12.76 -6.41
N ALA A 21 -9.32 13.65 -7.29
CA ALA A 21 -9.97 13.94 -8.57
C ALA A 21 -10.03 12.69 -9.46
N ALA A 22 -8.94 11.94 -9.58
CA ALA A 22 -8.89 10.71 -10.36
C ALA A 22 -9.85 9.63 -9.82
N LEU A 23 -9.99 9.54 -8.50
CA LEU A 23 -10.93 8.61 -7.86
C LEU A 23 -12.39 9.00 -8.16
N VAL A 24 -12.73 10.28 -8.07
CA VAL A 24 -14.06 10.80 -8.42
C VAL A 24 -14.35 10.57 -9.91
N ILE A 25 -13.42 10.93 -10.79
CA ILE A 25 -13.57 10.73 -12.25
C ILE A 25 -13.79 9.25 -12.55
N SER A 26 -13.00 8.35 -11.95
CA SER A 26 -13.18 6.92 -12.17
C SER A 26 -14.54 6.42 -11.68
N GLY A 27 -15.01 6.92 -10.53
CA GLY A 27 -16.34 6.58 -10.01
C GLY A 27 -17.46 7.07 -10.92
N VAL A 28 -17.38 8.32 -11.40
CA VAL A 28 -18.37 8.90 -12.33
C VAL A 28 -18.42 8.13 -13.64
N VAL A 29 -17.26 7.83 -14.25
CA VAL A 29 -17.20 7.09 -15.52
C VAL A 29 -17.81 5.70 -15.37
N LEU A 30 -17.43 4.94 -14.33
CA LEU A 30 -17.98 3.62 -14.10
C LEU A 30 -19.47 3.65 -13.73
N GLY A 31 -19.92 4.69 -13.01
CA GLY A 31 -21.34 4.92 -12.72
C GLY A 31 -22.16 5.23 -13.97
N MET A 32 -21.65 6.08 -14.88
CA MET A 32 -22.28 6.36 -16.18
C MET A 32 -22.39 5.12 -17.07
N LEU A 33 -21.45 4.18 -16.94
CA LEU A 33 -21.49 2.88 -17.63
C LEU A 33 -22.42 1.86 -16.95
N GLY A 34 -23.07 2.22 -15.83
CA GLY A 34 -23.93 1.33 -15.06
C GLY A 34 -23.18 0.24 -14.29
N LEU A 35 -21.85 0.37 -14.16
CA LEU A 35 -20.98 -0.62 -13.51
C LEU A 35 -20.85 -0.38 -12.00
N LEU A 36 -21.04 0.86 -11.54
CA LEU A 36 -21.10 1.22 -10.13
C LEU A 36 -22.48 1.77 -9.78
N GLN A 37 -23.13 1.15 -8.80
CA GLN A 37 -24.35 1.66 -8.20
C GLN A 37 -23.96 2.48 -6.96
N GLY A 38 -23.86 3.80 -7.12
CA GLY A 38 -23.56 4.71 -6.02
C GLY A 38 -24.53 5.88 -6.03
N SER A 39 -25.24 6.09 -4.93
CA SER A 39 -25.96 7.34 -4.66
C SER A 39 -24.97 8.33 -4.04
N MET A 40 -24.79 9.50 -4.68
CA MET A 40 -24.07 10.61 -4.05
C MET A 40 -24.96 11.21 -2.95
N ASN A 41 -24.87 10.67 -1.75
CA ASN A 41 -25.59 11.19 -0.58
C ASN A 41 -24.75 12.26 0.12
N ALA A 42 -25.39 13.15 0.89
CA ALA A 42 -24.72 14.21 1.66
C ALA A 42 -23.64 13.68 2.64
N GLU A 43 -23.70 12.40 3.01
CA GLU A 43 -22.71 11.69 3.82
C GLU A 43 -21.38 11.41 3.08
N ALA A 44 -21.28 11.72 1.78
CA ALA A 44 -20.06 11.52 1.00
C ALA A 44 -18.96 12.57 1.27
N ALA A 45 -19.30 13.74 1.83
CA ALA A 45 -18.34 14.83 2.06
C ALA A 45 -17.22 14.46 3.07
N PRO A 46 -17.52 13.85 4.24
CA PRO A 46 -16.49 13.33 5.14
C PRO A 46 -15.60 12.27 4.48
N ALA A 47 -16.18 11.37 3.68
CA ALA A 47 -15.42 10.34 2.98
C ALA A 47 -14.40 10.95 2.00
N PHE A 48 -14.79 12.01 1.28
CA PHE A 48 -13.88 12.73 0.39
C PHE A 48 -12.69 13.37 1.12
N LEU A 49 -12.92 13.99 2.28
CA LEU A 49 -11.85 14.57 3.09
C LEU A 49 -10.82 13.50 3.50
N TRP A 50 -11.29 12.35 3.97
CA TRP A 50 -10.42 11.24 4.37
C TRP A 50 -9.66 10.62 3.19
N MET A 51 -10.31 10.49 2.02
CA MET A 51 -9.64 10.06 0.79
C MET A 51 -8.54 11.04 0.36
N PHE A 52 -8.80 12.35 0.47
CA PHE A 52 -7.82 13.39 0.20
C PHE A 52 -6.62 13.31 1.16
N ILE A 53 -6.88 13.15 2.47
CA ILE A 53 -5.82 12.94 3.48
C ILE A 53 -4.99 11.70 3.15
N GLY A 54 -5.63 10.59 2.78
CA GLY A 54 -4.93 9.39 2.29
C GLY A 54 -4.03 9.69 1.08
N GLY A 55 -4.51 10.52 0.14
CA GLY A 55 -3.72 11.02 -0.99
C GLY A 55 -2.49 11.85 -0.56
N LEU A 56 -2.62 12.72 0.44
CA LEU A 56 -1.50 13.49 1.00
C LEU A 56 -0.45 12.58 1.66
N ILE A 57 -0.88 11.57 2.42
CA ILE A 57 0.01 10.59 3.05
C ILE A 57 0.77 9.79 1.98
N LYS A 58 0.07 9.32 0.93
CA LYS A 58 0.71 8.68 -0.24
C LYS A 58 1.75 9.61 -0.85
N ALA A 59 1.38 10.85 -1.12
CA ALA A 59 2.25 11.82 -1.76
C ALA A 59 3.54 12.09 -0.98
N LEU A 60 3.42 12.31 0.33
CA LEU A 60 4.57 12.55 1.20
C LEU A 60 5.48 11.33 1.24
N THR A 61 4.91 10.15 1.45
CA THR A 61 5.66 8.90 1.61
C THR A 61 6.35 8.50 0.30
N LEU A 62 5.60 8.42 -0.79
CA LEU A 62 6.13 8.05 -2.09
C LEU A 62 7.07 9.13 -2.63
N GLY A 63 6.79 10.41 -2.38
CA GLY A 63 7.65 11.52 -2.80
C GLY A 63 9.02 11.50 -2.13
N ILE A 64 9.11 11.21 -0.82
CA ILE A 64 10.39 11.06 -0.11
C ILE A 64 11.23 9.92 -0.70
N VAL A 65 10.59 8.78 -1.01
CA VAL A 65 11.29 7.62 -1.58
C VAL A 65 11.64 7.85 -3.05
N ALA A 66 10.76 8.47 -3.84
CA ALA A 66 10.97 8.76 -5.25
C ALA A 66 12.18 9.65 -5.50
N ARG A 67 12.45 10.62 -4.61
CA ARG A 67 13.68 11.46 -4.64
C ARG A 67 14.97 10.65 -4.63
N ARG A 68 14.94 9.42 -4.11
CA ARG A 68 16.10 8.54 -3.93
C ARG A 68 16.13 7.36 -4.90
N LEU A 69 15.14 7.25 -5.78
CA LEU A 69 15.02 6.14 -6.72
C LEU A 69 15.64 6.52 -8.07
N PRO A 70 16.77 5.92 -8.50
CA PRO A 70 17.40 6.25 -9.77
C PRO A 70 16.70 5.50 -10.93
N ALA A 71 15.54 5.99 -11.36
CA ALA A 71 14.69 5.31 -12.33
C ALA A 71 14.13 6.24 -13.42
N THR A 72 13.80 5.67 -14.57
CA THR A 72 13.10 6.39 -15.65
C THR A 72 11.63 6.61 -15.29
N GLY A 73 10.94 7.53 -15.97
CA GLY A 73 9.52 7.79 -15.75
C GLY A 73 8.65 6.54 -15.87
N LYS A 74 8.89 5.69 -16.87
CA LYS A 74 8.19 4.41 -17.05
C LYS A 74 8.37 3.47 -15.84
N ARG A 75 9.58 3.42 -15.27
CA ARG A 75 9.86 2.61 -14.08
C ARG A 75 9.21 3.18 -12.84
N HIS A 76 9.24 4.51 -12.64
CA HIS A 76 8.48 5.12 -11.54
C HIS A 76 6.99 4.83 -11.65
N ALA A 77 6.41 4.97 -12.86
CA ALA A 77 5.01 4.65 -13.11
C ALA A 77 4.71 3.20 -12.72
N LEU A 78 5.53 2.23 -13.18
CA LEU A 78 5.38 0.82 -12.82
C LEU A 78 5.48 0.59 -11.31
N VAL A 79 6.53 1.11 -10.67
CA VAL A 79 6.79 0.89 -9.24
C VAL A 79 5.66 1.41 -8.38
N TRP A 80 5.26 2.67 -8.58
CA TRP A 80 4.25 3.29 -7.72
C TRP A 80 2.84 2.80 -8.04
N THR A 81 2.54 2.48 -9.30
CA THR A 81 1.24 1.90 -9.67
C THR A 81 1.11 0.51 -9.05
N VAL A 82 2.07 -0.39 -9.27
CA VAL A 82 2.00 -1.76 -8.71
C VAL A 82 1.97 -1.74 -7.18
N LEU A 83 2.80 -0.89 -6.55
CA LEU A 83 2.79 -0.75 -5.09
C LEU A 83 1.42 -0.31 -4.57
N THR A 84 0.84 0.75 -5.12
CA THR A 84 -0.43 1.29 -4.61
C THR A 84 -1.63 0.44 -5.01
N PHE A 85 -1.67 -0.05 -6.25
CA PHE A 85 -2.79 -0.81 -6.82
C PHE A 85 -2.92 -2.19 -6.19
N ALA A 86 -1.82 -2.93 -6.02
CA ALA A 86 -1.89 -4.25 -5.40
C ALA A 86 -2.27 -4.16 -3.91
N ASN A 87 -1.78 -3.15 -3.18
CA ASN A 87 -2.15 -2.95 -1.78
C ASN A 87 -3.63 -2.56 -1.61
N VAL A 88 -4.15 -1.61 -2.41
CA VAL A 88 -5.59 -1.27 -2.32
C VAL A 88 -6.48 -2.44 -2.79
N SER A 89 -6.04 -3.21 -3.79
CA SER A 89 -6.75 -4.42 -4.20
C SER A 89 -6.80 -5.47 -3.10
N ALA A 90 -5.70 -5.65 -2.35
CA ALA A 90 -5.67 -6.58 -1.21
C ALA A 90 -6.71 -6.19 -0.14
N VAL A 91 -6.86 -4.89 0.15
CA VAL A 91 -7.89 -4.41 1.09
C VAL A 91 -9.31 -4.59 0.55
N ILE A 92 -9.54 -4.34 -0.74
CA ILE A 92 -10.86 -4.55 -1.36
C ILE A 92 -11.26 -6.03 -1.32
N ILE A 93 -10.31 -6.93 -1.58
CA ILE A 93 -10.52 -8.39 -1.52
C ILE A 93 -10.85 -8.81 -0.08
N GLU A 94 -10.14 -8.31 0.92
CA GLU A 94 -10.48 -8.53 2.33
C GLU A 94 -11.92 -8.11 2.63
N GLY A 95 -12.29 -6.89 2.23
CA GLY A 95 -13.65 -6.37 2.42
C GLY A 95 -14.72 -7.25 1.75
N TYR A 96 -14.44 -7.78 0.56
CA TYR A 96 -15.33 -8.71 -0.13
C TYR A 96 -15.54 -10.02 0.63
N PHE A 97 -14.49 -10.58 1.23
CA PHE A 97 -14.61 -11.83 1.98
C PHE A 97 -15.21 -11.64 3.37
N PHE A 98 -14.91 -10.54 4.05
CA PHE A 98 -15.34 -10.32 5.44
C PHE A 98 -16.68 -9.61 5.56
N VAL A 99 -17.02 -8.75 4.61
CA VAL A 99 -18.28 -8.01 4.60
C VAL A 99 -18.84 -7.93 3.16
N PRO A 100 -19.26 -9.07 2.58
CA PRO A 100 -19.67 -9.15 1.18
C PRO A 100 -20.81 -8.19 0.81
N ASP A 101 -21.69 -7.87 1.76
CA ASP A 101 -22.80 -6.94 1.57
C ASP A 101 -22.35 -5.49 1.30
N LEU A 102 -21.13 -5.12 1.73
CA LEU A 102 -20.56 -3.78 1.49
C LEU A 102 -19.77 -3.69 0.17
N VAL A 103 -19.37 -4.82 -0.40
CA VAL A 103 -18.55 -4.86 -1.64
C VAL A 103 -19.30 -5.66 -2.71
N SER A 104 -20.28 -5.01 -3.33
CA SER A 104 -21.18 -5.64 -4.30
C SER A 104 -20.48 -6.18 -5.55
N ASN A 105 -19.44 -5.51 -6.05
CA ASN A 105 -18.63 -5.98 -7.18
C ASN A 105 -17.14 -5.70 -6.95
N VAL A 106 -16.43 -6.70 -6.44
CA VAL A 106 -14.99 -6.65 -6.12
C VAL A 106 -14.16 -6.22 -7.33
N TRP A 107 -14.47 -6.72 -8.54
CA TRP A 107 -13.67 -6.47 -9.73
C TRP A 107 -13.83 -5.04 -10.25
N ILE A 108 -15.06 -4.52 -10.24
CA ILE A 108 -15.30 -3.13 -10.63
C ILE A 108 -14.69 -2.16 -9.61
N THR A 109 -14.78 -2.48 -8.31
CA THR A 109 -14.16 -1.68 -7.25
C THR A 109 -12.63 -1.66 -7.38
N ILE A 110 -12.00 -2.79 -7.69
CA ILE A 110 -10.58 -2.87 -8.01
C ILE A 110 -10.26 -2.03 -9.25
N LEU A 111 -11.02 -2.18 -10.32
CA LEU A 111 -10.83 -1.43 -11.57
C LEU A 111 -10.91 0.09 -11.34
N GLN A 112 -11.83 0.54 -10.49
CA GLN A 112 -11.97 1.95 -10.10
C GLN A 112 -10.68 2.52 -9.49
N GLN A 113 -9.88 1.70 -8.81
CA GLN A 113 -8.63 2.16 -8.19
C GLN A 113 -7.47 2.30 -9.17
N LEU A 114 -7.59 1.78 -10.40
CA LEU A 114 -6.50 1.80 -11.36
C LEU A 114 -6.12 3.22 -11.77
N LEU A 115 -7.11 4.05 -12.15
CA LEU A 115 -6.90 5.43 -12.56
C LEU A 115 -6.23 6.28 -11.47
N PRO A 116 -6.73 6.34 -10.22
CA PRO A 116 -6.09 7.12 -9.17
C PRO A 116 -4.69 6.61 -8.80
N CYS A 117 -4.42 5.30 -8.88
CA CYS A 117 -3.08 4.74 -8.72
C CYS A 117 -2.11 5.22 -9.81
N LEU A 118 -2.54 5.18 -11.08
CA LEU A 118 -1.75 5.66 -12.23
C LEU A 118 -1.46 7.16 -12.12
N VAL A 119 -2.48 7.98 -11.84
CA VAL A 119 -2.32 9.43 -11.69
C VAL A 119 -1.37 9.75 -10.53
N THR A 120 -1.52 9.08 -9.39
CA THR A 120 -0.59 9.24 -8.25
C THR A 120 0.84 8.90 -8.66
N ALA A 121 1.04 7.79 -9.36
CA ALA A 121 2.36 7.35 -9.80
C ALA A 121 3.04 8.38 -10.74
N VAL A 122 2.28 8.90 -11.71
CA VAL A 122 2.77 9.91 -12.67
C VAL A 122 3.08 11.23 -11.96
N LEU A 123 2.21 11.71 -11.07
CA LEU A 123 2.44 12.96 -10.34
C LEU A 123 3.62 12.83 -9.37
N VAL A 124 3.75 11.70 -8.66
CA VAL A 124 4.92 11.44 -7.81
C VAL A 124 6.21 11.45 -8.62
N TYR A 125 6.21 10.83 -9.80
CA TYR A 125 7.36 10.89 -10.70
C TYR A 125 7.67 12.34 -11.10
N TRP A 126 6.71 13.03 -11.69
CA TRP A 126 6.91 14.36 -12.27
C TRP A 126 7.33 15.40 -11.23
N LEU A 127 6.76 15.30 -10.03
CA LEU A 127 6.97 16.27 -8.96
C LEU A 127 8.11 15.89 -8.02
N PHE A 128 8.47 14.63 -7.81
CA PHE A 128 9.45 14.27 -6.78
C PHE A 128 10.67 13.52 -7.31
N ALA A 129 10.57 12.80 -8.42
CA ALA A 129 11.71 12.06 -8.91
C ALA A 129 12.83 13.05 -9.28
N PRO A 130 14.10 12.73 -8.95
CA PRO A 130 15.18 13.47 -9.54
C PRO A 130 15.12 13.27 -11.05
N ARG A 131 15.74 14.17 -11.82
CA ARG A 131 15.96 13.96 -13.25
C ARG A 131 17.38 13.40 -13.49
N PRO A 132 17.66 12.08 -13.36
CA PRO A 132 18.97 11.56 -13.74
C PRO A 132 18.92 10.55 -14.90
N ALA A 133 20.07 10.38 -15.55
CA ALA A 133 20.30 9.40 -16.61
C ALA A 133 19.91 7.97 -16.17
N ALA A 134 19.34 7.22 -17.11
CA ALA A 134 18.85 5.87 -16.90
C ALA A 134 19.98 4.95 -16.39
N ASN A 135 19.90 4.59 -15.12
CA ASN A 135 20.79 3.61 -14.53
C ASN A 135 20.28 2.19 -14.87
N PRO A 136 21.16 1.23 -15.23
CA PRO A 136 20.75 -0.14 -15.52
C PRO A 136 20.09 -0.81 -14.30
N VAL A 137 19.09 -1.68 -14.53
CA VAL A 137 18.44 -2.43 -13.43
C VAL A 137 19.48 -3.35 -12.79
N ALA A 138 19.43 -3.50 -11.47
CA ALA A 138 20.19 -4.56 -10.83
C ALA A 138 19.61 -5.91 -11.27
N VAL A 139 20.31 -6.62 -12.14
CA VAL A 139 19.92 -7.98 -12.53
C VAL A 139 20.26 -8.89 -11.35
N ILE A 140 19.25 -9.45 -10.73
CA ILE A 140 19.44 -10.45 -9.68
C ILE A 140 19.42 -11.82 -10.34
N HIS A 141 20.59 -12.43 -10.48
CA HIS A 141 20.71 -13.79 -11.00
C HIS A 141 20.32 -14.81 -9.92
N ARG A 142 19.16 -15.44 -10.11
CA ARG A 142 18.67 -16.56 -9.30
C ARG A 142 17.91 -17.55 -10.16
N SER A 143 17.97 -18.81 -9.78
CA SER A 143 17.13 -19.82 -10.42
C SER A 143 15.65 -19.61 -10.06
N TRP A 144 14.75 -20.08 -10.92
CA TRP A 144 13.31 -20.01 -10.68
C TRP A 144 12.89 -20.64 -9.33
N PRO A 145 13.39 -21.82 -8.93
CA PRO A 145 13.08 -22.39 -7.62
C PRO A 145 13.49 -21.47 -6.46
N GLN A 146 14.63 -20.78 -6.59
CA GLN A 146 15.09 -19.83 -5.58
C GLN A 146 14.16 -18.63 -5.44
N TRP A 147 13.66 -18.11 -6.57
CA TRP A 147 12.65 -17.06 -6.56
C TRP A 147 11.36 -17.53 -5.90
N LEU A 148 10.88 -18.72 -6.28
CA LEU A 148 9.61 -19.26 -5.82
C LEU A 148 9.59 -19.47 -4.30
N TRP A 149 10.59 -20.14 -3.70
CA TRP A 149 10.56 -20.37 -2.26
C TRP A 149 10.76 -19.09 -1.44
N ARG A 150 11.57 -18.13 -1.92
CA ARG A 150 11.77 -16.84 -1.26
C ARG A 150 10.50 -16.00 -1.29
N PHE A 151 9.80 -16.03 -2.42
CA PHE A 151 8.49 -15.40 -2.57
C PHE A 151 7.47 -16.05 -1.64
N ALA A 152 7.36 -17.38 -1.67
CA ALA A 152 6.46 -18.13 -0.80
C ALA A 152 6.73 -17.87 0.69
N LEU A 153 8.00 -17.83 1.12
CA LEU A 153 8.37 -17.53 2.50
C LEU A 153 8.06 -16.07 2.88
N SER A 154 8.20 -15.13 1.94
CA SER A 154 7.80 -13.73 2.14
C SER A 154 6.29 -13.61 2.33
N ALA A 155 5.50 -14.32 1.53
CA ALA A 155 4.04 -14.36 1.64
C ALA A 155 3.60 -15.09 2.93
N ALA A 156 4.25 -16.21 3.27
CA ALA A 156 3.99 -16.93 4.51
C ALA A 156 4.26 -16.08 5.76
N THR A 157 5.24 -15.17 5.71
CA THR A 157 5.50 -14.22 6.79
C THR A 157 4.29 -13.34 7.08
N TYR A 158 3.59 -12.90 6.04
CA TYR A 158 2.34 -12.14 6.20
C TYR A 158 1.27 -13.00 6.84
N GLY A 159 1.05 -14.24 6.36
CA GLY A 159 0.05 -15.14 6.95
C GLY A 159 0.31 -15.47 8.42
N VAL A 160 1.57 -15.72 8.79
CA VAL A 160 1.96 -16.00 10.19
C VAL A 160 1.78 -14.78 11.07
N THR A 161 2.21 -13.59 10.61
CA THR A 161 2.04 -12.36 11.38
C THR A 161 0.57 -11.95 11.47
N TYR A 162 -0.23 -12.22 10.44
CA TYR A 162 -1.68 -12.04 10.48
C TYR A 162 -2.31 -12.90 11.57
N TRP A 163 -2.03 -14.20 11.57
CA TRP A 163 -2.58 -15.10 12.58
C TRP A 163 -2.19 -14.70 14.00
N LEU A 164 -0.93 -14.34 14.21
CA LEU A 164 -0.44 -13.97 15.54
C LEU A 164 -1.03 -12.63 16.01
N PHE A 165 -0.82 -11.55 15.24
CA PHE A 165 -1.19 -10.20 15.66
C PHE A 165 -2.67 -9.92 15.48
N GLY A 166 -3.31 -10.52 14.48
CA GLY A 166 -4.76 -10.45 14.27
C GLY A 166 -5.52 -11.19 15.37
N ALA A 167 -5.08 -12.39 15.78
CA ALA A 167 -5.69 -13.08 16.92
C ALA A 167 -5.52 -12.29 18.22
N LEU A 168 -4.34 -11.69 18.46
CA LEU A 168 -4.10 -10.83 19.61
C LEU A 168 -5.00 -9.59 19.60
N ASN A 169 -5.06 -8.87 18.47
CA ASN A 169 -5.91 -7.69 18.34
C ASN A 169 -7.40 -8.05 18.53
N PHE A 170 -7.84 -9.15 17.92
CA PHE A 170 -9.19 -9.66 18.06
C PHE A 170 -9.53 -9.98 19.51
N ALA A 171 -8.68 -10.74 20.21
CA ALA A 171 -8.93 -11.17 21.58
C ALA A 171 -8.86 -10.02 22.60
N LEU A 172 -7.94 -9.06 22.40
CA LEU A 172 -7.66 -8.01 23.38
C LEU A 172 -8.47 -6.73 23.16
N VAL A 173 -8.89 -6.44 21.92
CA VAL A 173 -9.51 -5.15 21.58
C VAL A 173 -10.82 -5.35 20.83
N THR A 174 -10.78 -5.98 19.66
CA THR A 174 -11.93 -5.99 18.75
C THR A 174 -13.13 -6.70 19.37
N ARG A 175 -12.96 -7.93 19.85
CA ARG A 175 -14.05 -8.71 20.44
C ARG A 175 -14.63 -8.04 21.70
N PRO A 176 -13.83 -7.66 22.72
CA PRO A 176 -14.37 -6.98 23.90
C PRO A 176 -15.10 -5.68 23.58
N TYR A 177 -14.63 -4.91 22.59
CA TYR A 177 -15.28 -3.66 22.18
C TYR A 177 -16.70 -3.89 21.65
N TYR A 178 -16.87 -4.85 20.72
CA TYR A 178 -18.16 -5.15 20.13
C TYR A 178 -19.12 -5.83 21.11
N GLU A 179 -18.61 -6.74 21.96
CA GLU A 179 -19.39 -7.35 23.05
C GLU A 179 -19.91 -6.30 24.04
N ALA A 180 -19.10 -5.30 24.40
CA ALA A 180 -19.50 -4.21 25.28
C ALA A 180 -20.59 -3.29 24.69
N GLN A 181 -20.71 -3.24 23.36
CA GLN A 181 -21.75 -2.46 22.66
C GLN A 181 -23.04 -3.25 22.41
N GLY A 182 -23.11 -4.50 22.85
CA GLY A 182 -24.28 -5.36 22.62
C GLY A 182 -24.47 -5.77 21.16
N SER A 183 -23.48 -5.54 20.30
CA SER A 183 -23.48 -5.91 18.89
C SER A 183 -22.35 -6.91 18.65
N PRO A 184 -22.57 -8.22 18.84
CA PRO A 184 -21.52 -9.21 18.66
C PRO A 184 -20.97 -9.13 17.22
N LEU A 185 -19.65 -9.05 17.11
CA LEU A 185 -18.99 -9.02 15.81
C LEU A 185 -19.20 -10.36 15.10
N ALA A 186 -19.71 -10.31 13.88
CA ALA A 186 -19.74 -11.48 13.01
C ALA A 186 -18.30 -11.84 12.62
N VAL A 187 -17.76 -12.90 13.22
CA VAL A 187 -16.42 -13.41 12.90
C VAL A 187 -16.54 -14.31 11.67
N PRO A 188 -15.80 -14.03 10.58
CA PRO A 188 -15.78 -14.90 9.41
C PRO A 188 -15.30 -16.31 9.74
N ASP A 189 -15.74 -17.29 8.97
CA ASP A 189 -15.24 -18.66 9.07
C ASP A 189 -13.71 -18.70 8.89
N PRO A 190 -12.96 -19.46 9.71
CA PRO A 190 -11.51 -19.54 9.62
C PRO A 190 -10.99 -19.87 8.21
N LEU A 191 -11.69 -20.71 7.44
CA LEU A 191 -11.30 -21.05 6.08
C LEU A 191 -11.42 -19.84 5.15
N ILE A 192 -12.48 -19.03 5.28
CA ILE A 192 -12.66 -17.79 4.52
C ILE A 192 -11.53 -16.81 4.85
N THR A 193 -11.19 -16.67 6.13
CA THR A 193 -10.07 -15.86 6.59
C THR A 193 -8.75 -16.32 5.96
N VAL A 194 -8.44 -17.62 5.98
CA VAL A 194 -7.22 -18.15 5.34
C VAL A 194 -7.20 -17.86 3.84
N GLN A 195 -8.32 -18.02 3.13
CA GLN A 195 -8.40 -17.76 1.70
C GLN A 195 -8.13 -16.28 1.38
N ALA A 196 -8.79 -15.37 2.10
CA ALA A 196 -8.60 -13.93 1.93
C ALA A 196 -7.13 -13.55 2.17
N GLU A 197 -6.54 -14.01 3.29
CA GLU A 197 -5.17 -13.65 3.65
C GLU A 197 -4.11 -14.26 2.72
N LEU A 198 -4.33 -15.45 2.17
CA LEU A 198 -3.43 -16.03 1.17
C LEU A 198 -3.36 -15.18 -0.10
N ILE A 199 -4.52 -14.71 -0.60
CA ILE A 199 -4.58 -13.84 -1.77
C ILE A 199 -3.90 -12.49 -1.47
N ARG A 200 -4.19 -11.91 -0.31
CA ARG A 200 -3.57 -10.65 0.15
C ARG A 200 -2.06 -10.78 0.28
N ALA A 201 -1.56 -11.85 0.89
CA ALA A 201 -0.13 -12.09 1.05
C ALA A 201 0.61 -12.04 -0.29
N VAL A 202 0.06 -12.70 -1.31
CA VAL A 202 0.63 -12.69 -2.67
C VAL A 202 0.63 -11.28 -3.25
N LEU A 203 -0.49 -10.56 -3.18
CA LEU A 203 -0.60 -9.19 -3.70
C LEU A 203 0.36 -8.23 -3.01
N ILE A 204 0.48 -8.31 -1.68
CA ILE A 204 1.37 -7.48 -0.86
C ILE A 204 2.83 -7.71 -1.25
N VAL A 205 3.27 -8.96 -1.42
CA VAL A 205 4.65 -9.25 -1.84
C VAL A 205 4.89 -8.81 -3.29
N VAL A 206 3.95 -9.06 -4.21
CA VAL A 206 4.01 -8.59 -5.61
C VAL A 206 4.13 -7.06 -5.67
N SER A 207 3.41 -6.35 -4.81
CA SER A 207 3.40 -4.88 -4.74
C SER A 207 4.81 -4.28 -4.57
N LEU A 208 5.70 -5.01 -3.88
CA LEU A 208 7.06 -4.58 -3.59
C LEU A 208 8.08 -4.95 -4.69
N LEU A 209 7.79 -5.95 -5.52
CA LEU A 209 8.79 -6.50 -6.45
C LEU A 209 9.42 -5.42 -7.35
N PRO A 210 8.65 -4.55 -8.03
CA PRO A 210 9.25 -3.51 -8.87
C PRO A 210 10.14 -2.54 -8.06
N PHE A 211 9.72 -2.20 -6.83
CA PHE A 211 10.50 -1.32 -5.94
C PHE A 211 11.82 -1.98 -5.55
N LEU A 212 11.79 -3.24 -5.10
CA LEU A 212 12.97 -4.00 -4.67
C LEU A 212 14.00 -4.15 -5.79
N LEU A 213 13.55 -4.37 -7.03
CA LEU A 213 14.39 -4.51 -8.22
C LEU A 213 14.97 -3.17 -8.71
N THR A 214 14.31 -2.04 -8.39
CA THR A 214 14.71 -0.71 -8.86
C THR A 214 15.54 0.06 -7.83
N ALA A 215 15.23 -0.10 -6.54
CA ALA A 215 15.85 0.68 -5.47
C ALA A 215 17.31 0.29 -5.24
N ARG A 216 18.22 1.26 -5.35
CA ARG A 216 19.65 1.11 -5.05
C ARG A 216 19.98 1.64 -3.66
N MET A 217 19.77 0.80 -2.65
CA MET A 217 20.04 1.11 -1.25
C MET A 217 20.78 -0.04 -0.56
N PRO A 218 21.54 0.21 0.52
CA PRO A 218 22.01 -0.87 1.38
C PRO A 218 20.84 -1.74 1.86
N ILE A 219 21.04 -3.06 1.94
CA ILE A 219 19.96 -4.04 2.22
C ILE A 219 19.15 -3.70 3.47
N ARG A 220 19.81 -3.24 4.55
CA ARG A 220 19.14 -2.82 5.79
C ARG A 220 18.17 -1.64 5.56
N ARG A 221 18.62 -0.63 4.80
CA ARG A 221 17.75 0.52 4.45
C ARG A 221 16.62 0.10 3.53
N LEU A 222 16.90 -0.78 2.57
CA LEU A 222 15.88 -1.31 1.67
C LEU A 222 14.78 -2.06 2.45
N ALA A 223 15.17 -2.90 3.42
CA ALA A 223 14.24 -3.64 4.26
C ALA A 223 13.34 -2.72 5.09
N VAL A 224 13.94 -1.72 5.76
CA VAL A 224 13.17 -0.73 6.52
C VAL A 224 12.20 0.05 5.62
N TRP A 225 12.66 0.55 4.46
CA TRP A 225 11.78 1.28 3.55
C TRP A 225 10.69 0.41 2.94
N SER A 226 10.97 -0.86 2.66
CA SER A 226 9.97 -1.80 2.14
C SER A 226 8.88 -2.06 3.19
N GLY A 227 9.26 -2.27 4.45
CA GLY A 227 8.33 -2.39 5.56
C GLY A 227 7.49 -1.12 5.77
N LEU A 228 8.13 0.06 5.81
CA LEU A 228 7.42 1.33 5.96
C LEU A 228 6.47 1.62 4.80
N LEU A 229 6.87 1.29 3.56
CA LEU A 229 6.01 1.47 2.39
C LEU A 229 4.77 0.60 2.49
N LEU A 230 4.89 -0.68 2.84
CA LEU A 230 3.71 -1.54 3.03
C LEU A 230 2.85 -1.10 4.20
N PHE A 231 3.45 -0.72 5.31
CA PHE A 231 2.69 -0.24 6.47
C PHE A 231 1.90 1.03 6.13
N ILE A 232 2.53 2.02 5.49
CA ILE A 232 1.88 3.29 5.20
C ILE A 232 0.87 3.13 4.06
N ILE A 233 1.27 2.51 2.94
CA ILE A 233 0.44 2.43 1.74
C ILE A 233 -0.63 1.34 1.85
N GLY A 234 -0.29 0.19 2.44
CA GLY A 234 -1.21 -0.93 2.64
C GLY A 234 -1.98 -0.90 3.96
N GLY A 235 -1.61 -0.02 4.90
CA GLY A 235 -2.24 0.07 6.23
C GLY A 235 -2.80 1.44 6.56
N ILE A 236 -1.92 2.42 6.81
CA ILE A 236 -2.32 3.76 7.26
C ILE A 236 -3.25 4.45 6.27
N VAL A 237 -2.94 4.40 4.97
CA VAL A 237 -3.76 5.01 3.93
C VAL A 237 -5.18 4.42 3.92
N PRO A 238 -5.39 3.08 3.83
CA PRO A 238 -6.71 2.49 3.99
C PRO A 238 -7.40 2.85 5.31
N LEU A 239 -6.67 2.86 6.43
CA LEU A 239 -7.23 3.24 7.74
C LEU A 239 -7.75 4.69 7.75
N THR A 240 -7.16 5.61 6.97
CA THR A 240 -7.71 6.97 6.88
C THR A 240 -9.15 6.98 6.37
N TRP A 241 -9.53 6.05 5.49
CA TRP A 241 -10.91 5.98 4.96
C TRP A 241 -11.91 5.53 6.03
N GLN A 242 -11.42 4.85 7.07
CA GLN A 242 -12.22 4.37 8.20
C GLN A 242 -12.15 5.32 9.40
N ALA A 243 -11.32 6.37 9.34
CA ALA A 243 -11.11 7.27 10.48
C ALA A 243 -12.35 8.09 10.87
N GLY A 244 -13.31 8.24 9.94
CA GLY A 244 -14.59 8.89 10.21
C GLY A 244 -15.69 7.95 10.73
N THR A 245 -15.46 6.62 10.72
CA THR A 245 -16.49 5.62 11.03
C THR A 245 -16.13 4.73 12.22
N LEU A 246 -14.84 4.42 12.41
CA LEU A 246 -14.37 3.60 13.52
C LEU A 246 -13.98 4.43 14.73
N ALA A 247 -14.20 3.87 15.93
CA ALA A 247 -13.72 4.49 17.16
C ALA A 247 -12.19 4.47 17.25
N LEU A 248 -11.63 5.49 17.89
CA LEU A 248 -10.18 5.68 18.02
C LEU A 248 -9.44 4.46 18.60
N PRO A 249 -9.92 3.74 19.64
CA PRO A 249 -9.24 2.56 20.15
C PRO A 249 -9.08 1.45 19.09
N LEU A 250 -10.09 1.24 18.25
CA LEU A 250 -10.03 0.26 17.15
C LEU A 250 -9.01 0.70 16.11
N ILE A 251 -9.03 1.99 15.70
CA ILE A 251 -8.08 2.53 14.73
C ILE A 251 -6.63 2.34 15.20
N VAL A 252 -6.35 2.67 16.46
CA VAL A 252 -5.00 2.55 17.04
C VAL A 252 -4.57 1.08 17.11
N ALA A 253 -5.43 0.19 17.57
CA ALA A 253 -5.10 -1.22 17.70
C ALA A 253 -4.89 -1.88 16.33
N SER A 254 -5.77 -1.59 15.36
CA SER A 254 -5.60 -2.00 13.95
C SER A 254 -4.32 -1.43 13.34
N ALA A 255 -3.94 -0.18 13.64
CA ALA A 255 -2.67 0.37 13.14
C ALA A 255 -1.45 -0.38 13.68
N VAL A 256 -1.47 -0.80 14.95
CA VAL A 256 -0.39 -1.61 15.55
C VAL A 256 -0.34 -3.00 14.93
N GLU A 257 -1.49 -3.66 14.79
CA GLU A 257 -1.61 -4.94 14.11
C GLU A 257 -1.04 -4.87 12.69
N ILE A 258 -1.52 -3.91 11.89
CA ILE A 258 -1.09 -3.74 10.50
C ILE A 258 0.39 -3.36 10.40
N PHE A 259 0.92 -2.59 11.37
CA PHE A 259 2.36 -2.36 11.45
C PHE A 259 3.10 -3.68 11.56
N CYS A 260 2.76 -4.52 12.54
CA CYS A 260 3.42 -5.79 12.74
C CYS A 260 3.30 -6.73 11.53
N GLN A 261 2.17 -6.73 10.83
CA GLN A 261 1.95 -7.54 9.62
C GLN A 261 2.71 -7.00 8.41
N ASN A 262 2.40 -5.77 7.98
CA ASN A 262 2.90 -5.19 6.75
C ASN A 262 4.38 -4.80 6.84
N PHE A 263 4.81 -4.23 7.97
CA PHE A 263 6.21 -3.85 8.14
C PHE A 263 7.11 -5.08 8.11
N THR A 264 6.78 -6.10 8.89
CA THR A 264 7.56 -7.35 8.97
C THR A 264 7.60 -8.04 7.62
N THR A 265 6.47 -8.12 6.91
CA THR A 265 6.39 -8.69 5.56
C THR A 265 7.31 -7.95 4.59
N GLY A 266 7.27 -6.63 4.56
CA GLY A 266 8.12 -5.85 3.64
C GLY A 266 9.60 -5.93 4.00
N PHE A 267 9.91 -5.96 5.29
CA PHE A 267 11.26 -6.14 5.79
C PHE A 267 11.84 -7.50 5.37
N VAL A 268 11.11 -8.59 5.62
CA VAL A 268 11.50 -9.95 5.25
C VAL A 268 11.57 -10.12 3.74
N ALA A 269 10.60 -9.59 3.00
CA ALA A 269 10.59 -9.62 1.53
C ALA A 269 11.84 -8.99 0.94
N ALA A 270 12.31 -7.86 1.47
CA ALA A 270 13.57 -7.27 1.01
C ALA A 270 14.78 -8.18 1.29
N LEU A 271 14.86 -8.77 2.49
CA LEU A 271 15.96 -9.66 2.86
C LEU A 271 15.99 -10.94 2.02
N LEU A 272 14.82 -11.54 1.79
CA LEU A 272 14.70 -12.77 1.02
C LEU A 272 14.80 -12.50 -0.48
N LEU A 273 14.08 -11.53 -1.03
CA LEU A 273 14.01 -11.32 -2.48
C LEU A 273 15.17 -10.50 -3.03
N VAL A 274 15.93 -9.78 -2.20
CA VAL A 274 17.13 -9.04 -2.66
C VAL A 274 18.41 -9.62 -2.09
N GLY A 275 18.51 -9.85 -0.78
CA GLY A 275 19.60 -10.59 -0.12
C GLY A 275 21.06 -10.19 -0.45
N PRO A 276 22.05 -10.84 0.19
CA PRO A 276 23.48 -10.47 0.03
C PRO A 276 24.06 -10.70 -1.37
N THR A 277 23.37 -11.47 -2.23
CA THR A 277 23.83 -11.80 -3.59
C THR A 277 23.73 -10.64 -4.57
N ALA A 278 23.06 -9.54 -4.23
CA ALA A 278 23.13 -8.32 -5.02
C ALA A 278 24.46 -7.62 -4.74
N VAL A 279 25.48 -7.87 -5.57
CA VAL A 279 26.69 -7.03 -5.66
C VAL A 279 26.24 -5.64 -6.10
N ARG A 280 25.80 -4.82 -5.15
CA ARG A 280 25.44 -3.43 -5.38
C ARG A 280 26.73 -2.64 -5.31
N ALA A 281 27.39 -2.49 -6.47
CA ALA A 281 28.43 -1.48 -6.62
C ALA A 281 27.81 -0.12 -6.27
N ALA A 282 28.03 0.34 -5.04
CA ALA A 282 27.77 1.73 -4.70
C ALA A 282 28.70 2.56 -5.59
N PRO A 283 28.21 3.60 -6.29
CA PRO A 283 29.11 4.58 -6.86
C PRO A 283 29.93 5.13 -5.70
N ARG A 284 31.26 4.99 -5.76
CA ARG A 284 32.14 5.76 -4.87
C ARG A 284 31.77 7.21 -5.10
N LEU A 285 31.24 7.88 -4.08
CA LEU A 285 31.09 9.32 -4.11
C LEU A 285 32.51 9.87 -4.26
N HIS A 286 32.84 10.34 -5.46
CA HIS A 286 33.98 11.23 -5.62
C HIS A 286 33.63 12.48 -4.85
N VAL A 287 34.21 12.58 -3.65
CA VAL A 287 34.34 13.85 -2.94
C VAL A 287 35.37 14.64 -3.74
N SER A 288 34.88 15.64 -4.48
CA SER A 288 35.67 16.75 -5.00
C SER A 288 35.13 18.02 -4.36
#